data_AF-A0A7J5F8V3-F1
#
_entry.id   AF-A0A7J5F8V3-F1
#
_cell.length_a   1.000
_cell.length_b   1.000
_cell.length_c   1.000
_cell.angle_alpha   90.00
_cell.angle_beta   90.00
_cell.angle_gamma   90.00
#
_symmetry.space_group_name_H-M   'P 1'
#
loop_
_entity.id
_entity.type
_entity.pdbx_description
1 polymer ?
#
loop_
_entity_poly.entity_id
_entity_poly.type
_entity_poly.pdbx_seq_one_letter_code
_entity_poly.pdbx_strand_id
1 'polypeptide(L)' 'MWYKVRELQSKGLNKTQIGKHLGVDRSTVRRYLQMSREDFVRRRNSHRKYTLKLAGYEEYVRGT' A
#
# COMPACT_ATOMS: atom_id res chain seq x y z
N MET A 1 -1.46 -3.35 -1.46
CA MET A 1 -2.29 -2.71 -2.52
C MET A 1 -1.62 -2.75 -3.90
N TRP A 2 -0.42 -2.20 -4.11
CA TRP A 2 0.24 -2.16 -5.44
C TRP A 2 0.41 -3.54 -6.11
N TYR A 3 0.90 -4.55 -5.38
CA TYR A 3 1.06 -5.91 -5.92
C TYR A 3 -0.26 -6.50 -6.45
N LYS A 4 -1.36 -6.30 -5.71
CA LYS A 4 -2.67 -6.84 -6.10
C LYS A 4 -3.21 -6.15 -7.35
N VAL A 5 -2.98 -4.84 -7.50
CA VAL A 5 -3.33 -4.11 -8.73
C VAL A 5 -2.58 -4.67 -9.95
N ARG A 6 -1.28 -4.98 -9.82
CA ARG A 6 -0.48 -5.58 -10.90
C ARG A 6 -0.94 -7.00 -11.24
N GLU A 7 -1.23 -7.82 -10.23
CA GLU A 7 -1.77 -9.17 -10.40
C GLU A 7 -3.11 -9.17 -11.17
N LEU A 8 -4.02 -8.25 -10.85
CA LEU A 8 -5.31 -8.16 -11.53
C LEU A 8 -5.17 -7.59 -12.95
N GLN A 9 -4.24 -6.67 -13.17
CA GLN A 9 -3.91 -6.18 -14.51
C GLN A 9 -3.36 -7.32 -15.38
N SER A 10 -2.46 -8.16 -14.86
CA SER A 10 -1.91 -9.30 -15.62
C SER A 10 -2.96 -10.36 -15.92
N LYS A 11 -4.03 -10.44 -15.12
CA LYS A 11 -5.24 -11.25 -15.37
C LYS A 11 -6.19 -10.62 -16.40
N GLY A 12 -5.86 -9.46 -16.97
CA GLY A 12 -6.64 -8.81 -18.02
C GLY A 12 -7.75 -7.88 -17.53
N LEU A 13 -7.87 -7.62 -16.23
CA LEU A 13 -8.90 -6.71 -15.72
C LEU A 13 -8.57 -5.26 -16.06
N ASN A 14 -9.60 -4.49 -16.44
CA ASN A 14 -9.46 -3.05 -16.67
C ASN A 14 -9.47 -2.27 -15.34
N LYS A 15 -9.01 -1.02 -15.39
CA LYS A 15 -8.83 -0.16 -14.20
C LYS A 15 -10.11 0.00 -13.36
N THR A 16 -11.28 0.05 -14.00
CA THR A 16 -12.57 0.20 -13.33
C THR A 16 -12.96 -1.09 -12.60
N GLN A 17 -12.76 -2.25 -13.23
CA GLN A 17 -13.00 -3.56 -12.61
C GLN A 17 -12.08 -3.77 -11.41
N ILE A 18 -10.79 -3.44 -11.54
CA ILE A 18 -9.82 -3.51 -10.44
C ILE A 18 -10.24 -2.62 -9.28
N GLY A 19 -10.67 -1.38 -9.55
CA GLY A 19 -11.14 -0.45 -8.52
C GLY A 19 -12.34 -1.00 -7.74
N LYS A 20 -13.34 -1.52 -8.47
CA LYS A 20 -14.51 -2.17 -7.86
C LYS A 20 -14.11 -3.41 -7.04
N HIS A 21 -13.23 -4.26 -7.56
CA HIS A 21 -12.79 -5.48 -6.89
C HIS A 21 -12.00 -5.21 -5.61
N LEU A 22 -11.22 -4.13 -5.56
CA LEU A 22 -10.39 -3.76 -4.41
C LEU A 22 -11.05 -2.74 -3.47
N GLY A 23 -12.24 -2.24 -3.81
CA GLY A 23 -12.90 -1.16 -3.07
C GLY A 23 -12.11 0.16 -3.06
N VAL A 24 -11.38 0.46 -4.15
CA VAL A 24 -10.58 1.69 -4.27
C VAL A 24 -10.98 2.47 -5.52
N ASP A 25 -10.80 3.79 -5.47
CA ASP A 25 -11.10 4.64 -6.61
C ASP A 25 -10.21 4.31 -7.84
N ARG A 26 -10.77 4.48 -9.05
CA ARG A 26 -10.07 4.23 -10.32
C ARG A 26 -8.80 5.06 -10.45
N SER A 27 -8.76 6.28 -9.92
CA SER A 27 -7.56 7.13 -9.92
C SER A 27 -6.44 6.54 -9.06
N THR A 28 -6.78 5.84 -7.98
CA THR A 28 -5.83 5.12 -7.13
C THR A 28 -5.21 3.94 -7.88
N VAL A 29 -6.03 3.18 -8.62
CA VAL A 29 -5.55 2.13 -9.52
C VAL A 29 -4.61 2.70 -10.58
N ARG A 30 -5.00 3.80 -11.25
CA ARG A 30 -4.15 4.49 -12.24
C ARG A 30 -2.81 4.88 -11.66
N ARG A 31 -2.80 5.50 -10.48
CA ARG A 31 -1.58 5.92 -9.78
C ARG A 31 -0.66 4.74 -9.50
N TYR A 32 -1.19 3.61 -9.01
CA TYR A 32 -0.37 2.42 -8.75
C TYR A 32 0.22 1.82 -10.03
N LEU A 33 -0.50 1.81 -11.15
CA LEU A 33 0.03 1.33 -12.43
C LEU A 33 1.17 2.19 -12.99
N GLN A 34 1.16 3.50 -12.69
CA GLN A 34 2.22 4.44 -13.05
C GLN A 34 3.39 4.46 -12.06
N MET A 35 3.24 3.81 -10.90
CA MET A 35 4.23 3.80 -9.83
C MET A 35 5.22 2.64 -10.02
N SER A 36 6.50 2.94 -9.83
CA SER A 36 7.55 1.92 -9.70
C SER A 36 7.41 1.13 -8.39
N ARG A 37 8.09 -0.01 -8.28
CA ARG A 37 8.09 -0.78 -7.03
C ARG A 37 8.81 0.00 -5.93
N GLU A 38 9.88 0.70 -6.28
CA GLU A 38 10.73 1.50 -5.41
C GLU A 38 9.93 2.67 -4.82
N ASP A 39 9.17 3.38 -5.65
CA ASP A 39 8.29 4.46 -5.22
C ASP A 39 7.19 3.96 -4.29
N PHE A 40 6.63 2.79 -4.58
CA PHE A 40 5.64 2.17 -3.71
C PHE A 40 6.22 1.85 -2.33
N VAL A 41 7.41 1.23 -2.27
CA VAL A 41 8.09 0.92 -1.00
C VAL A 41 8.42 2.19 -0.23
N ARG A 42 8.99 3.20 -0.90
CA ARG A 42 9.32 4.50 -0.29
C ARG A 42 8.07 5.17 0.29
N ARG A 43 6.98 5.23 -0.47
CA ARG A 43 5.71 5.84 -0.04
C ARG A 43 5.04 5.07 1.09
N ARG A 44 5.14 3.74 1.09
CA ARG A 44 4.66 2.90 2.20
C ARG A 44 5.42 3.23 3.48
N ASN A 45 6.74 3.39 3.39
CA ASN A 45 7.60 3.68 4.53
C ASN A 45 7.42 5.12 5.04
N SER A 46 7.21 6.09 4.15
CA SER A 46 6.99 7.50 4.53
C SER A 46 5.63 7.78 5.16
N HIS A 47 4.68 6.85 5.07
CA HIS A 47 3.37 6.99 5.73
C HIS A 47 3.47 6.99 7.26
N ARG A 48 4.61 6.55 7.83
CA ARG A 48 4.91 6.65 9.26
C ARG A 48 5.61 7.98 9.55
N LYS A 49 4.84 9.08 9.54
CA LYS A 49 5.35 10.40 9.96
C LYS A 49 5.41 10.54 11.50
N TYR A 50 4.69 9.68 12.22
CA TYR A 50 4.56 9.74 13.66
C TYR A 50 5.17 8.50 14.31
N THR A 51 5.93 8.73 15.37
CA THR A 51 6.25 7.68 16.35
C THR A 51 4.94 7.14 16.91
N LEU A 52 4.84 5.81 17.03
CA LEU A 52 3.67 5.19 17.65
C LEU A 52 3.61 5.69 19.11
N LYS A 53 2.41 6.04 19.59
CA LYS A 53 2.22 6.45 21.01
C LYS A 53 2.79 5.42 21.99
N LEU A 54 2.82 4.15 21.58
CA LEU A 54 3.30 3.01 22.36
C LEU A 54 4.77 2.63 22.05
N ALA A 55 5.46 3.35 21.16
CA ALA A 55 6.84 3.01 20.78
C ALA A 55 7.77 3.01 22.01
N GLY A 56 7.56 3.91 22.98
CA GLY A 56 8.33 3.97 24.22
C GLY A 56 8.07 2.83 25.21
N TYR A 57 7.04 2.00 24.98
CA TYR A 57 6.72 0.83 25.81
C TYR A 57 7.17 -0.49 25.16
N GLU A 58 7.84 -0.45 23.99
CA GLU A 58 8.27 -1.68 23.32
C GLU A 58 9.22 -2.52 24.18
N GLU A 59 10.17 -1.90 24.90
CA GLU A 59 11.09 -2.61 25.80
C GLU A 59 10.35 -3.22 26.99
N TYR A 60 9.43 -2.46 27.60
CA TYR A 60 8.60 -2.93 28.72
C TYR A 60 7.77 -4.17 28.36
N VAL A 61 7.20 -4.21 27.14
CA VAL A 61 6.40 -5.35 26.66
C VAL A 61 7.27 -6.53 26.22
N ARG A 62 8.47 -6.27 25.68
CA ARG A 62 9.39 -7.32 25.22
C ARG A 62 10.10 -8.05 26.35
N GLY A 63 10.11 -7.51 27.58
CA GLY A 63 10.56 -8.22 28.78
C GLY A 63 12.05 -8.59 28.75
N THR A 64 12.90 -7.67 28.27
CA THR A 64 14.36 -7.73 28.49
C THR A 64 14.74 -7.18 29.86
#